data_AF-A0A850XKZ9-F1
#
_entry.id   AF-A0A850XKZ9-F1
#
_cell.length_a   1.000
_cell.length_b   1.000
_cell.length_c   1.000
_cell.angle_alpha   90.00
_cell.angle_beta   90.00
_cell.angle_gamma   90.00
#
_symmetry.space_group_name_H-M   'P 1'
#
loop_
_entity.id
_entity.type
_entity.pdbx_description
1 polymer ?
#
loop_
_entity_poly.entity_id
_entity_poly.type
_entity_poly.pdbx_seq_one_letter_code
_entity_poly.pdbx_strand_id
1 'polypeptide(L)' 'EAPVFEKPEYEAHVMENLPPGSPVLQVVATDRDLGEDPGRGGDFWGGCLS' A
#
# COMPACT_ATOMS: atom_id res chain seq x y z
N GLU A 1 -0.51 -4.04 -9.97
CA GLU A 1 0.91 -3.94 -9.63
C GLU A 1 1.10 -4.21 -8.14
N ALA A 2 2.27 -4.69 -7.73
CA ALA A 2 2.58 -4.94 -6.33
C ALA A 2 3.26 -3.70 -5.71
N PRO A 3 3.16 -3.46 -4.39
CA PRO A 3 3.77 -2.30 -3.76
C PRO A 3 5.29 -2.35 -3.86
N VAL A 4 5.88 -1.21 -4.21
CA VAL A 4 7.33 -1.06 -4.30
C VAL A 4 7.85 -0.53 -2.97
N PHE A 5 8.64 -1.35 -2.27
CA PHE A 5 9.33 -0.95 -1.05
C PHE A 5 10.49 0.01 -1.36
N GLU A 6 10.76 0.95 -0.45
CA GLU A 6 11.88 1.90 -0.63
C GLU A 6 13.25 1.22 -0.62
N LYS A 7 13.39 0.11 0.11
CA LYS A 7 14.62 -0.69 0.17
C LYS A 7 14.31 -2.13 -0.20
N PRO A 8 15.27 -2.83 -0.85
CA PRO A 8 15.13 -4.25 -1.16
C PRO A 8 15.19 -5.13 0.10
N GLU A 9 15.83 -4.65 1.17
CA GLU A 9 15.97 -5.35 2.44
C GLU A 9 16.02 -4.34 3.61
N TYR A 10 15.49 -4.75 4.76
CA TYR A 10 15.54 -3.97 5.99
C TYR A 10 16.05 -4.82 7.14
N GLU A 11 17.09 -4.35 7.82
CA GLU A 11 17.68 -4.99 9.00
C GLU A 11 17.65 -4.02 10.18
N ALA A 12 17.38 -4.54 11.38
CA ALA A 12 17.43 -3.77 12.62
C ALA A 12 18.04 -4.61 13.74
N HIS A 13 18.92 -4.00 14.54
CA HIS A 13 19.45 -4.59 15.76
C HIS A 13 18.71 -4.01 16.96
N VAL A 14 18.17 -4.88 17.80
CA VAL A 14 17.32 -4.52 18.94
C VAL A 14 18.04 -4.89 20.23
N MET A 15 18.11 -3.95 21.18
CA MET A 15 18.67 -4.24 22.50
C MET A 15 17.68 -5.04 23.35
N GLU A 16 18.19 -6.00 24.11
CA GLU A 16 17.36 -6.90 24.96
C GLU A 16 16.57 -6.17 26.05
N ASN A 17 17.07 -5.01 26.48
CA ASN A 17 16.51 -4.23 27.59
C ASN A 17 15.48 -3.19 27.14
N LEU A 18 15.02 -3.24 25.89
CA LEU A 18 14.01 -2.30 25.41
C LEU A 18 12.66 -2.53 26.09
N PRO A 19 11.98 -1.46 26.52
CA PRO A 19 10.68 -1.59 27.15
C PRO A 19 9.65 -2.16 26.16
N PRO A 20 8.63 -2.89 26.65
CA PRO A 20 7.54 -3.38 25.82
C PRO A 20 6.86 -2.26 25.04
N GLY A 21 6.59 -2.50 23.76
CA GLY A 21 6.00 -1.52 22.85
C GLY A 21 7.00 -0.57 22.17
N SER A 22 8.30 -0.76 22.36
CA SER A 22 9.31 0.00 21.62
C SER A 22 9.21 -0.29 20.12
N PRO A 23 9.13 0.73 19.25
CA PRO A 23 9.14 0.53 17.81
C PRO A 23 10.52 0.04 17.35
N VAL A 24 10.53 -0.92 16.42
CA VAL A 24 11.76 -1.58 15.94
C VAL A 24 12.20 -1.04 14.57
N LEU A 25 11.27 -0.97 13.61
CA LEU A 25 11.54 -0.55 12.26
C LEU A 25 10.28 0.03 11.63
N GLN A 26 10.44 1.08 10.82
CA GLN A 26 9.40 1.59 9.93
C GLN A 26 9.77 1.26 8.48
N VAL A 27 8.81 0.71 7.74
CA VAL A 27 8.95 0.42 6.31
C VAL A 27 7.91 1.22 5.52
N VAL A 28 8.28 1.62 4.31
CA VAL A 28 7.41 2.35 3.39
C VAL A 28 7.36 1.58 2.07
N ALA A 29 6.16 1.40 1.56
CA ALA A 29 5.92 0.79 0.25
C ALA A 29 4.86 1.60 -0.50
N THR A 30 5.04 1.74 -1.81
CA THR A 30 4.17 2.56 -2.67
C THR A 30 3.57 1.70 -3.78
N ASP A 31 2.24 1.65 -3.86
CA ASP A 31 1.50 1.05 -4.96
C ASP A 31 1.26 2.06 -6.09
N ARG A 32 1.53 1.67 -7.34
CA ARG A 32 1.30 2.53 -8.52
C ARG A 32 -0.12 2.44 -9.08
N ASP A 33 -0.88 1.40 -8.72
CA ASP A 33 -2.26 1.19 -9.20
C ASP A 33 -3.26 2.21 -8.65
N LEU A 34 -2.90 2.99 -7.63
CA LEU A 34 -3.75 4.04 -7.07
C LEU A 34 -3.95 5.25 -8.02
N GLY A 35 -3.48 5.15 -9.28
CA GLY A 35 -3.65 6.14 -10.33
C GLY A 35 -4.82 5.92 -11.28
N GLU A 36 -5.51 4.77 -11.24
CA GLU A 36 -6.61 4.51 -12.18
C GLU A 36 -7.79 3.84 -11.46
N ASP A 37 -8.76 4.65 -11.07
CA ASP A 37 -10.15 4.20 -11.11
C ASP A 37 -10.65 4.51 -12.53
N PRO A 38 -10.66 3.55 -13.48
CA PRO A 38 -11.23 3.80 -14.80
C PRO A 38 -12.78 3.87 -14.75
N GLY A 39 -13.39 3.88 -13.57
CA GLY A 39 -14.83 3.77 -13.35
C GLY A 39 -15.62 5.08 -13.28
N ARG A 40 -15.07 6.23 -13.69
CA ARG A 40 -15.88 7.45 -13.89
C ARG A 40 -15.83 8.01 -15.31
N GLY A 41 -15.67 7.12 -16.29
CA GLY A 41 -16.37 7.28 -17.57
C GLY A 41 -17.87 7.16 -17.30
N GLY A 42 -18.63 8.21 -17.62
CA GLY A 42 -20.07 8.23 -17.42
C GLY A 42 -20.80 7.36 -18.43
N ASP A 43 -21.05 6.11 -18.08
CA ASP A 43 -22.11 5.27 -18.66
C ASP A 43 -22.38 4.06 -17.75
N PHE A 44 -23.22 4.32 -16.74
CA PHE A 44 -23.83 3.30 -15.90
C PHE A 44 -24.64 2.31 -16.77
N TRP A 45 -24.25 1.05 -16.73
CA TRP A 45 -25.06 -0.08 -17.20
C TRP A 45 -26.37 -0.14 -16.42
N GLY A 46 -27.43 0.39 -17.02
CA GLY A 46 -28.77 0.38 -16.44
C GLY A 46 -29.83 0.84 -17.44
N GLY A 47 -30.18 -0.04 -18.38
CA GLY A 47 -31.41 0.09 -19.17
C GLY A 47 -31.22 -0.06 -20.68
N CYS A 48 -31.37 -1.29 -21.18
CA CYS A 48 -31.93 -1.48 -22.51
C CYS A 48 -33.35 -0.89 -22.49
N LEU A 49 -33.54 0.32 -23.01
CA LEU A 49 -34.86 0.86 -23.34
C LEU A 49 -35.34 0.16 -24.63
N SER A 50 -36.32 -0.73 -24.48
CA SER A 50 -37.29 -1.08 -25.52
C SER A 50 -38.65 -0.56 -25.09
#